data_AF-A0A821M3Y6-F1
#
_entry.id   AF-A0A821M3Y6-F1
#
_cell.length_a   1.000
_cell.length_b   1.000
_cell.length_c   1.000
_cell.angle_alpha   90.00
_cell.angle_beta   90.00
_cell.angle_gamma   90.00
#
_symmetry.space_group_name_H-M   'P 1'
#
loop_
_entity.id
_entity.type
_entity.pdbx_description
1 polymer ?
#
loop_
_entity_poly.entity_id
_entity_poly.type
_entity_poly.pdbx_seq_one_letter_code
_entity_poly.pdbx_strand_id
1 'polypeptide(L)'
;INTELADMLRGLELRKRAYYVNMPNFVYVVGGYLFDPIQKERRAPSNDWRWDIEEKKLEKIPPIPPGHGRINFGIAANNGKLVVIGGNTIINRPTDTCYIYGQNDDQWEMLPSLPNPLCGKNAYCIVQLMTNKSK
;
A
#
# COMPACT_ATOMS: atom_id res chain seq x y z
N ILE A 1 -18.52 -2.82 -19.89
CA ILE A 1 -17.69 -2.61 -18.68
C ILE A 1 -18.49 -1.69 -17.76
N ASN A 2 -18.86 -2.14 -16.56
CA ASN A 2 -19.56 -1.27 -15.60
C ASN A 2 -18.64 -0.10 -15.21
N THR A 3 -19.18 1.10 -14.98
CA THR A 3 -18.43 2.33 -14.63
C THR A 3 -17.51 2.11 -13.44
N GLU A 4 -17.92 1.31 -12.45
CA GLU A 4 -17.10 0.96 -11.29
C GLU A 4 -15.81 0.22 -11.67
N LEU A 5 -15.89 -0.76 -12.58
CA LEU A 5 -14.74 -1.50 -13.09
C LEU A 5 -13.82 -0.60 -13.93
N ALA A 6 -14.40 0.34 -14.69
CA ALA A 6 -13.63 1.29 -15.49
C ALA A 6 -12.87 2.30 -14.61
N ASP A 7 -13.51 2.85 -13.59
CA ASP A 7 -12.86 3.78 -12.64
C ASP A 7 -11.79 3.09 -11.80
N MET A 8 -12.03 1.82 -11.46
CA MET A 8 -11.06 0.95 -10.81
C MET A 8 -9.80 0.73 -11.67
N LEU A 9 -9.97 0.29 -12.92
CA LEU A 9 -8.84 0.08 -13.84
C LEU A 9 -8.09 1.38 -14.10
N ARG A 10 -8.80 2.48 -14.31
CA ARG A 10 -8.20 3.82 -14.43
C ARG A 10 -7.40 4.21 -13.18
N GLY A 11 -7.93 3.93 -12.00
CA GLY A 11 -7.27 4.18 -10.72
C GLY A 11 -6.00 3.36 -10.52
N LEU A 12 -5.90 2.18 -11.12
CA LEU A 12 -4.67 1.37 -11.16
C LEU A 12 -3.68 1.87 -12.22
N GLU A 13 -4.16 2.13 -13.44
CA GLU A 13 -3.35 2.60 -14.57
C GLU A 13 -2.63 3.92 -14.27
N LEU A 14 -3.30 4.83 -13.56
CA LEU A 14 -2.75 6.14 -13.22
C LEU A 14 -1.92 6.14 -11.92
N ARG A 15 -1.89 5.02 -11.18
CA ARG A 15 -1.21 4.94 -9.88
C ARG A 15 0.30 4.79 -10.06
N LYS A 16 1.04 5.81 -9.65
CA LYS A 16 2.50 5.85 -9.70
C LYS A 16 3.09 5.50 -8.34
N ARG A 17 4.21 4.77 -8.36
CA ARG A 17 5.00 4.41 -7.16
C ARG A 17 4.21 3.64 -6.09
N ALA A 18 3.19 2.89 -6.51
CA ALA A 18 2.57 1.90 -5.65
C ALA A 18 3.50 0.70 -5.47
N TYR A 19 3.27 -0.03 -4.38
CA TYR A 19 3.94 -1.29 -4.10
C TYR A 19 2.97 -2.44 -4.38
N TYR A 20 3.49 -3.50 -4.99
CA TYR A 20 2.76 -4.74 -5.24
C TYR A 20 3.26 -5.81 -4.27
N VAL A 21 2.37 -6.38 -3.47
CA VAL A 21 2.73 -7.40 -2.48
C VAL A 21 1.93 -8.66 -2.73
N ASN A 22 2.62 -9.74 -3.07
CA ASN A 22 2.00 -11.06 -3.24
C ASN A 22 1.92 -11.78 -1.89
N MET A 23 0.74 -12.31 -1.59
CA MET A 23 0.45 -13.24 -0.50
C MET A 23 -0.30 -14.46 -1.08
N PRO A 24 -0.39 -15.61 -0.38
CA PRO A 24 -0.93 -16.84 -0.95
C PRO A 24 -2.29 -16.71 -1.65
N ASN A 25 -3.21 -15.93 -1.08
CA ASN A 25 -4.58 -15.78 -1.61
C ASN A 25 -4.81 -14.44 -2.30
N PHE A 26 -3.87 -13.50 -2.20
CA PHE A 26 -4.12 -12.11 -2.50
C PHE A 26 -2.89 -11.39 -3.09
N VAL A 27 -3.15 -10.47 -4.03
CA VAL A 27 -2.16 -9.48 -4.48
C VAL A 27 -2.60 -8.09 -4.04
N TYR A 28 -1.76 -7.38 -3.33
CA TYR A 28 -2.07 -6.04 -2.83
C TYR A 28 -1.39 -4.95 -3.65
N VAL A 29 -2.09 -3.85 -3.88
CA VAL A 29 -1.56 -2.62 -4.48
C VAL A 29 -1.68 -1.50 -3.46
N VAL A 30 -0.56 -1.11 -2.87
CA VAL A 30 -0.53 -0.27 -1.68
C VAL A 30 0.24 1.03 -1.92
N GLY A 31 -0.32 2.14 -1.45
CA GLY A 31 0.29 3.47 -1.51
C GLY A 31 0.40 4.02 -2.93
N GLY A 32 1.43 4.83 -3.17
CA GLY A 32 1.60 5.57 -4.41
C GLY A 32 0.77 6.87 -4.45
N TYR A 33 0.65 7.41 -5.65
CA TYR A 33 -0.19 8.58 -5.94
C TYR A 33 -0.80 8.51 -7.33
N LEU A 34 -1.91 9.21 -7.54
CA LEU A 34 -2.48 9.49 -8.85
C LEU A 34 -1.88 10.80 -9.37
N PHE A 35 -1.51 10.87 -10.65
CA PHE A 35 -1.04 12.12 -11.25
C PHE A 35 -2.16 12.80 -12.02
N ASP A 36 -2.45 14.05 -11.69
CA ASP A 36 -3.34 14.90 -12.47
C ASP A 36 -2.55 15.58 -13.59
N PRO A 37 -2.74 15.19 -14.86
CA PRO A 37 -1.96 15.77 -15.97
C PRO A 37 -2.37 17.21 -16.29
N ILE A 38 -3.58 17.62 -15.93
CA ILE A 38 -4.11 18.95 -16.19
C ILE A 38 -3.55 19.93 -15.16
N GLN A 39 -3.71 19.60 -13.87
CA GLN A 39 -3.22 20.43 -12.76
C GLN A 39 -1.71 20.27 -12.53
N LYS A 40 -1.09 19.22 -13.11
CA LYS A 40 0.32 18.84 -12.90
C LYS A 40 0.64 18.51 -11.43
N GLU A 41 -0.34 17.97 -10.73
CA GLU A 41 -0.27 17.71 -9.30
C GLU A 41 -0.41 16.23 -8.95
N ARG A 42 0.05 15.88 -7.75
CA ARG A 42 -0.14 14.54 -7.20
C ARG A 42 -1.40 14.53 -6.35
N ARG A 43 -2.28 13.56 -6.57
CA ARG A 43 -3.47 13.31 -5.77
C ARG A 43 -3.31 12.02 -4.98
N ALA A 44 -3.72 12.07 -3.71
CA ALA A 44 -3.78 10.90 -2.88
C ALA A 44 -4.82 9.91 -3.44
N PRO A 45 -4.53 8.60 -3.48
CA PRO A 45 -5.56 7.62 -3.79
C PRO A 45 -6.55 7.55 -2.62
N SER A 46 -7.85 7.39 -2.93
CA SER A 46 -8.92 7.24 -1.93
C SER A 46 -8.94 5.88 -1.23
N ASN A 47 -8.21 4.90 -1.79
CA ASN A 47 -8.17 3.52 -1.33
C ASN A 47 -6.89 2.84 -1.84
N ASP A 48 -6.54 1.72 -1.24
CA ASP A 48 -5.63 0.73 -1.81
C ASP A 48 -6.44 -0.44 -2.39
N TRP A 49 -5.76 -1.43 -2.98
CA TRP A 49 -6.43 -2.54 -3.64
C TRP A 49 -5.92 -3.89 -3.18
N ARG A 50 -6.81 -4.88 -3.20
CA ARG A 50 -6.52 -6.30 -3.03
C ARG A 50 -7.18 -7.07 -4.17
N TRP A 51 -6.41 -7.90 -4.87
CA TRP A 51 -6.91 -8.88 -5.83
C TRP A 51 -7.02 -10.23 -5.15
N ASP A 52 -8.23 -10.74 -5.01
CA ASP A 52 -8.49 -12.14 -4.63
C ASP A 52 -8.16 -13.05 -5.82
N ILE A 53 -7.22 -13.98 -5.60
CA ILE A 53 -6.74 -14.89 -6.63
C ILE A 53 -7.77 -15.97 -6.95
N GLU A 54 -8.50 -16.46 -5.95
CA GLU A 54 -9.47 -17.55 -6.10
C GLU A 54 -10.76 -17.02 -6.74
N GLU A 55 -11.29 -15.94 -6.17
CA GLU A 55 -12.53 -15.29 -6.62
C GLU A 55 -12.33 -14.43 -7.88
N LYS A 56 -11.07 -14.20 -8.28
CA LYS A 56 -10.68 -13.34 -9.41
C LYS A 56 -11.36 -11.98 -9.34
N LYS A 57 -11.31 -11.38 -8.15
CA LYS A 57 -12.04 -10.17 -7.81
C LYS A 57 -11.09 -9.12 -7.27
N LEU A 58 -11.21 -7.89 -7.77
CA LEU A 58 -10.52 -6.76 -7.16
C LEU A 58 -11.42 -6.08 -6.13
N GLU A 59 -10.84 -5.78 -4.98
CA GLU A 59 -11.50 -5.17 -3.85
C GLU A 59 -10.75 -3.92 -3.39
N LYS A 60 -11.50 -2.92 -2.92
CA LYS A 60 -10.94 -1.73 -2.28
C LYS A 60 -10.59 -2.07 -0.85
N ILE A 61 -9.41 -1.63 -0.40
CA ILE A 61 -9.05 -1.61 1.02
C ILE A 61 -8.76 -0.15 1.45
N PRO A 62 -8.86 0.19 2.73
CA PRO A 62 -8.52 1.54 3.19
C PRO A 62 -7.09 1.94 2.78
N PRO A 63 -6.84 3.20 2.40
CA PRO A 63 -5.50 3.66 2.07
C PRO A 63 -4.64 3.73 3.34
N ILE A 64 -3.32 3.63 3.22
CA ILE A 64 -2.41 3.80 4.37
C ILE A 64 -2.70 5.14 5.08
N PRO A 65 -2.95 5.16 6.40
CA PRO A 65 -3.18 6.39 7.13
C PRO A 65 -2.01 7.39 7.03
N PRO A 66 -2.29 8.70 7.02
CA PRO A 66 -3.62 9.32 7.15
C PRO A 66 -4.37 9.47 5.81
N GLY A 67 -4.20 8.57 4.84
CA GLY A 67 -4.92 8.64 3.54
C GLY A 67 -4.32 9.63 2.54
N HIS A 68 -3.10 10.14 2.80
CA HIS A 68 -2.49 11.21 2.02
C HIS A 68 -1.69 10.74 0.81
N GLY A 69 -1.71 9.46 0.45
CA GLY A 69 -0.75 8.91 -0.51
C GLY A 69 0.64 8.83 0.11
N ARG A 70 1.13 7.60 0.27
CA ARG A 70 2.46 7.34 0.82
C ARG A 70 3.34 6.83 -0.30
N ILE A 71 4.57 7.32 -0.39
CA ILE A 71 5.57 6.89 -1.38
C ILE A 71 6.88 6.59 -0.68
N ASN A 72 7.78 5.83 -1.32
CA ASN A 72 9.14 5.62 -0.85
C ASN A 72 9.24 4.99 0.56
N PHE A 73 8.25 4.19 0.96
CA PHE A 73 8.18 3.48 2.24
C PHE A 73 8.72 2.05 2.11
N GLY A 74 9.04 1.41 3.24
CA GLY A 74 9.26 -0.03 3.28
C GLY A 74 7.95 -0.79 3.48
N ILE A 75 7.77 -1.92 2.80
CA ILE A 75 6.60 -2.79 3.01
C ILE A 75 7.01 -4.26 3.04
N ALA A 76 6.44 -5.03 3.98
CA ALA A 76 6.65 -6.47 4.06
C ALA A 76 5.34 -7.20 4.36
N ALA A 77 5.21 -8.43 3.85
CA ALA A 77 4.17 -9.36 4.25
C ALA A 77 4.71 -10.29 5.34
N ASN A 78 3.99 -10.43 6.46
CA ASN A 78 4.35 -11.33 7.55
C ASN A 78 3.09 -11.94 8.16
N ASN A 79 3.01 -13.27 8.22
CA ASN A 79 1.87 -14.01 8.79
C ASN A 79 0.50 -13.51 8.31
N GLY A 80 0.35 -13.27 6.99
CA GLY A 80 -0.90 -12.81 6.38
C GLY A 80 -1.19 -11.31 6.57
N LYS A 81 -0.28 -10.55 7.17
CA LYS A 81 -0.42 -9.11 7.45
C LYS A 81 0.56 -8.30 6.61
N LEU A 82 0.20 -7.06 6.30
CA LEU A 82 1.10 -6.11 5.66
C LEU A 82 1.66 -5.15 6.69
N VAL A 83 2.96 -4.93 6.70
CA VAL A 83 3.63 -3.96 7.57
C VAL A 83 4.25 -2.87 6.70
N VAL A 84 3.90 -1.61 6.96
CA VAL A 84 4.39 -0.41 6.29
C VAL A 84 5.25 0.39 7.27
N ILE A 85 6.45 0.79 6.84
CA ILE A 85 7.44 1.48 7.69
C ILE A 85 7.92 2.74 6.99
N GLY A 86 7.76 3.90 7.67
CA GLY A 86 8.26 5.20 7.23
C GLY A 86 7.72 5.63 5.86
N GLY A 87 8.59 6.23 5.05
CA GLY A 87 8.33 6.75 3.73
C GLY A 87 8.16 8.26 3.68
N ASN A 88 7.55 8.72 2.60
CA ASN A 88 7.17 10.10 2.38
C ASN A 88 5.66 10.21 2.23
N THR A 89 5.08 11.28 2.76
CA THR A 89 3.77 11.73 2.31
C THR A 89 3.84 12.16 0.84
N ILE A 90 2.69 12.30 0.19
CA ILE A 90 2.61 12.70 -1.22
C ILE A 90 3.30 14.03 -1.55
N ILE A 91 3.36 14.94 -0.56
CA ILE A 91 4.05 16.24 -0.62
C ILE A 91 5.57 16.12 -0.35
N ASN A 92 6.14 14.91 -0.38
CA ASN A 92 7.54 14.59 -0.13
C ASN A 92 8.03 14.93 1.29
N ARG A 93 7.15 14.88 2.30
CA ARG A 93 7.58 15.00 3.70
C ARG A 93 7.91 13.61 4.26
N PRO A 94 9.13 13.35 4.75
CA PRO A 94 9.47 12.10 5.43
C PRO A 94 8.59 11.86 6.66
N THR A 95 8.30 10.59 6.94
CA THR A 95 7.57 10.17 8.14
C THR A 95 8.29 9.02 8.83
N ASP A 96 8.11 8.97 10.14
CA ASP A 96 8.50 7.92 11.08
C ASP A 96 7.38 6.92 11.36
N THR A 97 6.17 7.20 10.89
CA THR A 97 4.99 6.40 11.21
C THR A 97 5.04 5.01 10.57
N CYS A 98 4.61 4.02 11.35
CA CYS A 98 4.52 2.62 10.95
C CYS A 98 3.08 2.13 11.09
N TYR A 99 2.65 1.24 10.19
CA TYR A 99 1.30 0.68 10.19
C TYR A 99 1.30 -0.81 9.89
N ILE A 100 0.30 -1.52 10.40
CA ILE A 100 0.00 -2.90 10.05
C ILE A 100 -1.43 -3.02 9.52
N TYR A 101 -1.64 -3.81 8.49
CA TYR A 101 -2.95 -4.12 7.93
C TYR A 101 -3.30 -5.59 8.15
N GLY A 102 -4.57 -5.88 8.44
CA GLY A 102 -5.07 -7.25 8.60
C GLY A 102 -4.81 -7.86 9.98
N GLN A 103 -4.49 -7.06 11.00
CA GLN A 103 -4.34 -7.56 12.37
C GLN A 103 -5.70 -7.78 13.05
N ASN A 104 -6.63 -6.83 12.90
CA ASN A 104 -8.01 -6.93 13.33
C ASN A 104 -8.93 -6.55 12.16
N ASP A 105 -9.14 -7.48 11.21
CA ASP A 105 -9.99 -7.29 10.02
C ASP A 105 -9.35 -6.39 8.92
N ASP A 106 -10.13 -5.95 7.94
CA ASP A 106 -9.72 -5.13 6.78
C ASP A 106 -9.39 -3.66 7.15
N GLN A 107 -8.57 -3.45 8.19
CA GLN A 107 -8.19 -2.13 8.71
C GLN A 107 -6.68 -1.98 8.91
N TRP A 108 -6.22 -0.72 8.86
CA TRP A 108 -4.86 -0.33 9.23
C TRP A 108 -4.80 0.07 10.70
N GLU A 109 -3.77 -0.39 11.41
CA GLU A 109 -3.49 -0.07 12.80
C GLU A 109 -2.10 0.56 12.91
N MET A 110 -1.97 1.55 13.80
CA MET A 110 -0.70 2.23 14.02
C MET A 110 0.23 1.36 14.88
N LEU A 111 1.46 1.20 14.42
CA LEU A 111 2.55 0.59 15.19
C LEU A 111 3.40 1.67 15.87
N PRO A 112 4.28 1.30 16.82
CA PRO A 112 5.30 2.22 17.33
C PRO A 112 6.06 2.88 16.18
N SER A 113 6.22 4.20 16.28
CA SER A 113 6.92 4.99 15.26
C SER A 113 8.44 4.74 15.33
N LEU A 114 9.12 4.95 14.21
CA LEU A 114 10.58 4.95 14.17
C LEU A 114 11.16 6.06 15.05
N PRO A 115 12.38 5.90 15.59
CA PRO A 115 13.06 6.96 16.34
C PRO A 115 13.30 8.24 15.52
N ASN A 116 13.41 8.10 14.20
CA ASN A 116 13.59 9.21 13.25
C ASN A 116 12.80 8.92 11.96
N PRO A 117 12.27 9.96 11.28
CA PRO A 117 11.67 9.79 9.96
C PRO A 117 12.63 9.13 8.97
N LEU A 118 12.15 8.11 8.26
CA LEU A 118 12.93 7.34 7.31
C LEU A 118 12.24 7.38 5.95
N CYS A 119 12.92 7.83 4.91
CA CYS A 119 12.45 7.66 3.54
C CYS A 119 13.62 7.21 2.67
N GLY A 120 13.40 6.24 1.78
CA GLY A 120 14.42 5.85 0.82
C GLY A 120 14.30 6.69 -0.44
N LYS A 121 15.41 7.23 -0.96
CA LYS A 121 15.47 7.55 -2.40
C LYS A 121 15.42 6.28 -3.28
N ASN A 122 15.66 5.10 -2.66
CA ASN A 122 15.55 3.74 -3.18
C ASN A 122 15.12 2.75 -2.06
N ALA A 123 14.03 3.00 -1.32
CA ALA A 123 13.55 2.06 -0.31
C ALA A 123 12.95 0.82 -1.02
N TYR A 124 13.83 -0.16 -1.30
CA TYR A 124 13.46 -1.51 -1.64
C TYR A 124 13.74 -2.38 -0.41
N CYS A 125 12.69 -2.94 0.18
CA CYS A 125 12.82 -4.14 0.99
C CYS A 125 11.62 -5.01 0.66
N ILE A 126 11.79 -5.96 -0.24
CA ILE A 126 10.93 -7.14 -0.32
C ILE A 126 11.70 -8.20 0.45
N VAL A 127 11.23 -8.55 1.65
CA VAL A 127 11.65 -9.80 2.30
C VAL A 127 10.39 -10.61 2.56
N GLN A 128 10.22 -11.64 1.74
CA GLN A 128 9.27 -12.70 1.96
C GLN A 128 9.94 -13.74 2.85
N LEU A 129 9.69 -13.70 4.16
CA LEU A 129 9.94 -14.87 5.01
C LEU A 129 8.68 -15.72 5.00
N MET A 130 8.62 -16.66 4.06
CA MET A 130 7.77 -17.82 4.23
C MET A 130 8.43 -18.73 5.26
N THR A 131 8.04 -18.63 6.54
CA THR A 131 8.31 -19.74 7.47
C THR A 131 7.20 -20.75 7.32
N ASN A 132 7.40 -21.75 6.46
CA ASN A 132 6.49 -22.87 6.38
C ASN A 132 6.80 -23.88 7.49
N LYS A 133 5.81 -24.01 8.37
CA LYS A 133 5.44 -25.12 9.28
C LYS A 133 6.33 -25.39 10.49
N SER A 134 5.78 -25.07 11.66
CA SER A 134 6.02 -25.83 12.89
C SER A 134 5.78 -27.32 12.62
N LYS A 135 6.73 -28.16 13.05
CA LYS A 135 6.62 -29.62 13.07
C LYS A 135 5.38 -30.08 13.83
#